data_AF-A0A944IX36-F1
#
_entry.id   AF-A0A944IX36-F1
#
_cell.length_a   1.000
_cell.length_b   1.000
_cell.length_c   1.000
_cell.angle_alpha   90.00
_cell.angle_beta   90.00
_cell.angle_gamma   90.00
#
_symmetry.space_group_name_H-M   'P 1'
#
loop_
_entity.id
_entity.type
_entity.pdbx_description
1 polymer ?
#
loop_
_entity_poly.entity_id
_entity_poly.type
_entity_poly.pdbx_seq_one_letter_code
_entity_poly.pdbx_strand_id
1 'polypeptide(L)'
;MLWRYRDHAPGLKGPVHICRPVTVVQDTQDLLAVWMAPGTECVKPVLADGTPVHAEPLATRYTAPRTTVRARWFGTGVLKLARPGDPWSVWLFWERGWQFKNWYVNLEEPRSRWAGGVDSEDHFLDIAVHPDRSWKWLDEDEFAE
;
A
#
# COMPACT_ATOMS: atom_id res chain seq x y z
N MET A 1 4.54 7.94 12.49
CA MET A 1 3.89 6.64 12.74
C MET A 1 4.29 5.65 11.65
N LEU A 2 4.02 4.36 11.81
CA LEU A 2 4.23 3.34 10.78
C LEU A 2 2.92 2.96 10.10
N TRP A 3 2.91 2.91 8.77
CA TRP A 3 1.84 2.33 7.97
C TRP A 3 2.32 0.98 7.42
N ARG A 4 1.75 -0.13 7.87
CA ARG A 4 2.27 -1.47 7.62
C ARG A 4 1.24 -2.38 6.97
N TYR A 5 1.73 -3.30 6.13
CA TYR A 5 0.93 -4.41 5.62
C TYR A 5 1.54 -5.74 6.05
N ARG A 6 0.66 -6.70 6.32
CA ARG A 6 1.00 -8.11 6.54
C ARG A 6 0.79 -8.89 5.25
N ASP A 7 1.57 -9.95 5.08
CA ASP A 7 1.39 -10.87 3.96
C ASP A 7 0.19 -11.82 4.15
N HIS A 8 -0.21 -12.45 3.05
CA HIS A 8 -1.35 -13.36 2.96
C HIS A 8 -0.98 -14.81 3.34
N ALA A 9 -0.19 -15.02 4.39
CA ALA A 9 0.20 -16.37 4.79
C ALA A 9 -1.06 -17.24 5.06
N PRO A 10 -1.14 -18.49 4.53
CA PRO A 10 -2.31 -19.33 4.75
C PRO A 10 -2.56 -19.63 6.24
N GLY A 11 -3.78 -19.38 6.72
CA GLY A 11 -4.26 -19.83 8.04
C GLY A 11 -3.80 -19.02 9.26
N LEU A 12 -2.92 -18.04 9.10
CA LEU A 12 -2.50 -17.11 10.16
C LEU A 12 -2.26 -15.71 9.56
N LYS A 13 -2.47 -14.65 10.35
CA LYS A 13 -1.98 -13.32 9.96
C LYS A 13 -0.47 -13.40 9.81
N GLY A 14 0.02 -13.29 8.59
CA GLY A 14 1.44 -13.49 8.36
C GLY A 14 2.29 -12.28 8.80
N PRO A 15 3.63 -12.38 8.67
CA PRO A 15 4.54 -11.33 9.07
C PRO A 15 4.29 -10.00 8.35
N VAL A 16 4.71 -8.90 8.98
CA VAL A 16 4.75 -7.60 8.32
C VAL A 16 5.78 -7.66 7.18
N HIS A 17 5.35 -7.41 5.95
CA HIS A 17 6.20 -7.42 4.76
C HIS A 17 6.39 -6.04 4.10
N ILE A 18 5.56 -5.06 4.49
CA ILE A 18 5.65 -3.66 4.06
C ILE A 18 5.61 -2.80 5.31
N CYS A 19 6.54 -1.85 5.40
CA CYS A 19 6.55 -0.87 6.47
C CYS A 19 6.96 0.49 5.91
N ARG A 20 6.05 1.46 6.01
CA ARG A 20 6.24 2.82 5.50
C ARG A 20 6.17 3.80 6.67
N PRO A 21 7.29 4.41 7.08
CA PRO A 21 7.26 5.56 7.97
C PRO A 21 6.48 6.71 7.32
N VAL A 22 5.54 7.29 8.06
CA VAL A 22 4.71 8.39 7.57
C VAL A 22 4.52 9.46 8.65
N THR A 23 4.34 10.70 8.20
CA THR A 23 3.98 11.84 9.04
C THR A 23 2.46 11.95 9.12
N VAL A 24 1.91 12.07 10.32
CA VAL A 24 0.48 12.31 10.51
C VAL A 24 0.16 13.72 10.03
N VAL A 25 -0.82 13.84 9.12
CA VAL A 25 -1.39 15.12 8.68
C VAL A 25 -2.63 15.45 9.50
N GLN A 26 -3.50 14.46 9.68
CA GLN A 26 -4.72 14.56 10.49
C GLN A 26 -5.02 13.19 11.09
N ASP A 27 -5.47 13.15 12.35
CA ASP A 27 -5.93 11.92 13.02
C ASP A 27 -7.12 12.28 13.89
N THR A 28 -8.31 11.92 13.41
CA THR A 28 -9.61 12.25 13.98
C THR A 28 -10.48 11.00 14.04
N GLN A 29 -11.65 11.09 14.67
CA GLN A 29 -12.61 9.99 14.70
C GLN A 29 -13.14 9.63 13.30
N ASP A 30 -13.10 10.58 12.35
CA ASP A 30 -13.65 10.38 11.00
C ASP A 30 -12.58 10.07 9.95
N LEU A 31 -11.33 10.46 10.20
CA LEU A 31 -10.28 10.40 9.19
C LEU A 31 -8.88 10.29 9.80
N LEU A 32 -8.11 9.34 9.28
CA LEU A 32 -6.65 9.31 9.34
C LEU A 32 -6.09 9.76 7.98
N ALA A 33 -5.32 10.84 8.00
CA ALA A 33 -4.57 11.33 6.85
C ALA A 33 -3.06 11.31 7.18
N VAL A 34 -2.26 10.71 6.30
CA VAL A 34 -0.81 10.58 6.50
C VAL A 34 -0.04 10.90 5.22
N TRP A 35 1.15 11.49 5.38
CA TRP A 35 2.05 11.81 4.29
C TRP A 35 3.28 10.90 4.29
N MET A 36 3.53 10.24 3.15
CA MET A 36 4.77 9.54 2.87
C MET A 36 5.64 10.41 1.96
N ALA A 37 6.76 10.92 2.48
CA ALA A 37 7.63 11.83 1.74
C ALA A 37 8.49 11.08 0.68
N PRO A 38 8.89 11.77 -0.42
CA PRO A 38 9.93 11.27 -1.32
C PRO A 38 11.18 10.82 -0.58
N GLY A 39 11.78 9.70 -1.00
CA GLY A 39 13.04 9.23 -0.45
C GLY A 39 12.96 8.59 0.95
N THR A 40 11.78 8.51 1.56
CA THR A 40 11.56 7.83 2.84
C THR A 40 12.07 6.39 2.75
N GLU A 41 12.89 5.96 3.71
CA GLU A 41 13.30 4.55 3.80
C GLU A 41 12.11 3.70 4.25
N CYS A 42 11.74 2.72 3.42
CA CYS A 42 10.64 1.81 3.63
C CYS A 42 11.14 0.36 3.61
N VAL A 43 10.32 -0.55 4.13
CA VAL A 43 10.47 -2.00 3.92
C VAL A 43 9.46 -2.43 2.86
N LYS A 44 9.90 -3.29 1.92
CA LYS A 44 9.06 -3.90 0.89
C LYS A 44 9.39 -5.39 0.70
N PRO A 45 8.44 -6.20 0.21
CA PRO A 45 8.71 -7.59 -0.14
C PRO A 45 9.52 -7.70 -1.42
N VAL A 46 10.33 -8.75 -1.49
CA VAL A 46 11.02 -9.27 -2.68
C VAL A 46 10.95 -10.79 -2.63
N LEU A 47 11.24 -11.46 -3.75
CA LEU A 47 11.48 -12.90 -3.71
C LEU A 47 12.75 -13.21 -2.88
N ALA A 48 12.90 -14.47 -2.47
CA ALA A 48 14.03 -14.91 -1.65
C ALA A 48 15.41 -14.65 -2.28
N ASP A 49 15.49 -14.59 -3.62
CA ASP A 49 16.70 -14.26 -4.38
C ASP A 49 16.92 -12.74 -4.56
N GLY A 50 16.02 -11.91 -4.04
CA GLY A 50 16.05 -10.44 -4.14
C GLY A 50 15.32 -9.87 -5.36
N THR A 51 14.75 -10.70 -6.23
CA THR A 51 13.98 -10.27 -7.41
C THR A 51 12.73 -9.48 -6.98
N PRO A 52 12.39 -8.35 -7.64
CA PRO A 52 11.17 -7.62 -7.37
C PRO A 52 9.92 -8.49 -7.60
N VAL A 53 8.95 -8.45 -6.68
CA VAL A 53 7.74 -9.30 -6.75
C VAL A 53 6.98 -9.16 -8.07
N HIS A 54 6.83 -7.95 -8.60
CA HIS A 54 6.13 -7.71 -9.88
C HIS A 54 6.85 -8.27 -11.11
N ALA A 55 8.13 -8.65 -10.98
CA ALA A 55 8.88 -9.30 -12.06
C ALA A 55 8.69 -10.82 -12.10
N GLU A 56 8.11 -11.41 -11.04
CA GLU A 56 7.77 -12.83 -11.00
C GLU A 56 6.53 -13.11 -11.86
N PRO A 57 6.49 -14.19 -12.64
CA PRO A 57 5.29 -14.63 -13.33
C PRO A 57 4.10 -14.80 -12.37
N LEU A 58 2.90 -14.42 -12.81
CA LEU A 58 1.71 -14.40 -11.96
C LEU A 58 1.45 -15.76 -11.27
N ALA A 59 1.54 -16.86 -12.03
CA ALA A 59 1.34 -18.23 -11.57
C ALA A 59 2.20 -18.66 -10.36
N THR A 60 3.33 -17.98 -10.13
CA THR A 60 4.23 -18.25 -9.00
C THR A 60 4.39 -17.06 -8.07
N ARG A 61 3.86 -15.88 -8.43
CA ARG A 61 4.04 -14.61 -7.69
C ARG A 61 3.62 -14.70 -6.23
N TYR A 62 2.54 -15.41 -5.92
CA TYR A 62 1.99 -15.52 -4.55
C TYR A 62 2.39 -16.80 -3.82
N THR A 63 3.07 -17.73 -4.48
CA THR A 63 3.52 -19.00 -3.87
C THR A 63 5.04 -19.05 -3.70
N ALA A 64 5.80 -18.29 -4.51
CA ALA A 64 7.24 -18.22 -4.42
C ALA A 64 7.71 -17.67 -3.06
N PRO A 65 8.77 -18.25 -2.47
CA PRO A 65 9.32 -17.77 -1.20
C PRO A 65 9.74 -16.30 -1.25
N ARG A 66 9.35 -15.54 -0.22
CA ARG A 66 9.64 -14.09 -0.12
C ARG A 66 10.56 -13.77 1.05
N THR A 67 11.24 -12.64 0.94
CA THR A 67 11.92 -11.95 2.04
C THR A 67 11.62 -10.45 1.97
N THR A 68 12.26 -9.63 2.81
CA THR A 68 12.08 -8.17 2.82
C THR A 68 13.40 -7.46 2.63
N VAL A 69 13.33 -6.27 2.02
CA VAL A 69 14.48 -5.37 1.85
C VAL A 69 14.10 -3.96 2.26
N ARG A 70 15.11 -3.18 2.68
CA ARG A 70 14.98 -1.72 2.82
C ARG A 70 15.19 -1.07 1.47
N ALA A 71 14.29 -0.16 1.12
CA ALA A 71 14.40 0.63 -0.10
C ALA A 71 13.82 2.03 0.14
N ARG A 72 14.39 3.04 -0.54
CA ARG A 72 13.81 4.38 -0.50
C ARG A 72 12.60 4.47 -1.41
N TRP A 73 11.55 5.15 -0.94
CA TRP A 73 10.39 5.49 -1.74
C TRP A 73 10.82 6.33 -2.95
N PHE A 74 10.54 5.82 -4.15
CA PHE A 74 10.90 6.47 -5.40
C PHE A 74 9.78 7.40 -5.88
N GLY A 75 10.16 8.50 -6.52
CA GLY A 75 9.20 9.45 -7.10
C GLY A 75 8.69 10.49 -6.11
N THR A 76 7.50 11.00 -6.37
CA THR A 76 6.81 12.01 -5.56
C THR A 76 6.24 11.40 -4.28
N GLY A 77 5.88 12.24 -3.32
CA GLY A 77 5.26 11.77 -2.08
C GLY A 77 3.80 11.37 -2.29
N VAL A 78 3.24 10.66 -1.33
CA VAL A 78 1.87 10.14 -1.36
C VAL A 78 1.13 10.56 -0.10
N LEU A 79 -0.06 11.14 -0.26
CA LEU A 79 -1.01 11.34 0.83
C LEU A 79 -1.93 10.14 0.85
N LYS A 80 -2.10 9.52 2.02
CA LYS A 80 -3.06 8.45 2.22
C LYS A 80 -4.17 8.92 3.14
N LEU A 81 -5.40 8.62 2.76
CA LEU A 81 -6.62 8.94 3.49
C LEU A 81 -7.33 7.64 3.82
N ALA A 82 -7.66 7.41 5.08
CA ALA A 82 -8.43 6.26 5.52
C ALA A 82 -9.43 6.67 6.58
N ARG A 83 -10.70 6.37 6.34
CA ARG A 83 -11.73 6.49 7.38
C ARG A 83 -11.70 5.24 8.26
N PRO A 84 -11.93 5.35 9.57
CA PRO A 84 -12.00 4.17 10.43
C PRO A 84 -13.10 3.20 9.98
N GLY A 85 -12.77 1.91 9.91
CA GLY A 85 -13.73 0.84 9.59
C GLY A 85 -13.97 0.58 8.10
N ASP A 86 -13.74 1.55 7.21
CA ASP A 86 -13.78 1.31 5.76
C ASP A 86 -12.77 0.22 5.38
N PRO A 87 -13.08 -0.74 4.49
CA PRO A 87 -12.15 -1.75 3.97
C PRO A 87 -11.34 -1.26 2.76
N TRP A 88 -10.97 0.03 2.74
CA TRP A 88 -10.08 0.61 1.75
C TRP A 88 -9.42 1.89 2.25
N SER A 89 -8.32 2.29 1.62
CA SER A 89 -7.73 3.62 1.78
C SER A 89 -7.56 4.30 0.43
N VAL A 90 -7.62 5.64 0.40
CA VAL A 90 -7.50 6.44 -0.83
C VAL A 90 -6.17 7.18 -0.83
N TRP A 91 -5.33 6.91 -1.82
CA TRP A 91 -4.02 7.50 -1.96
C TRP A 91 -4.02 8.51 -3.10
N LEU A 92 -3.41 9.65 -2.88
CA LEU A 92 -3.26 10.68 -3.90
C LEU A 92 -1.85 10.59 -4.47
N PHE A 93 -1.77 10.51 -5.79
CA PHE A 93 -0.53 10.54 -6.54
C PHE A 93 -0.42 11.85 -7.33
N TRP A 94 0.80 12.36 -7.43
CA TRP A 94 1.14 13.54 -8.20
C TRP A 94 2.32 13.28 -9.12
N GLU A 95 2.34 13.97 -10.25
CA GLU A 95 3.55 14.16 -11.04
C GLU A 95 4.42 15.29 -10.44
N ARG A 96 5.61 15.51 -11.02
CA ARG A 96 6.50 16.59 -10.59
C ARG A 96 5.80 17.95 -10.67
N GLY A 97 6.13 18.84 -9.71
CA GLY A 97 5.52 20.17 -9.65
C GLY A 97 4.07 20.16 -9.12
N TRP A 98 3.70 19.15 -8.31
CA TRP A 98 2.38 19.04 -7.67
C TRP A 98 1.20 18.93 -8.66
N GLN A 99 1.47 18.45 -9.88
CA GLN A 99 0.41 18.16 -10.85
C GLN A 99 -0.32 16.90 -10.40
N PHE A 100 -1.59 17.04 -10.05
CA PHE A 100 -2.38 15.91 -9.56
C PHE A 100 -2.59 14.88 -10.66
N LYS A 101 -2.28 13.61 -10.36
CA LYS A 101 -2.32 12.51 -11.33
C LYS A 101 -3.62 11.72 -11.23
N ASN A 102 -3.89 11.15 -10.05
CA ASN A 102 -5.05 10.30 -9.81
C ASN A 102 -5.24 10.06 -8.31
N TRP A 103 -6.46 9.66 -7.94
CA TRP A 103 -6.71 8.90 -6.72
C TRP A 103 -6.49 7.42 -7.00
N TYR A 104 -6.00 6.70 -6.02
CA TYR A 104 -5.81 5.25 -6.02
C TYR A 104 -6.52 4.68 -4.80
N VAL A 105 -7.53 3.87 -5.03
CA VAL A 105 -8.26 3.18 -3.95
C VAL A 105 -7.59 1.85 -3.74
N ASN A 106 -6.92 1.71 -2.58
CA ASN A 106 -6.32 0.45 -2.14
C ASN A 106 -7.36 -0.34 -1.35
N LEU A 107 -7.87 -1.44 -1.90
CA LEU A 107 -8.75 -2.33 -1.13
C LEU A 107 -7.89 -3.10 -0.14
N GLU A 108 -8.27 -3.09 1.13
CA GLU A 108 -7.44 -3.65 2.22
C GLU A 108 -8.27 -3.80 3.50
N GLU A 109 -7.89 -4.74 4.37
CA GLU A 109 -8.53 -4.95 5.68
C GLU A 109 -8.62 -3.66 6.52
N PRO A 110 -9.74 -3.41 7.22
CA PRO A 110 -9.88 -2.35 8.22
C PRO A 110 -8.64 -2.24 9.12
N ARG A 111 -7.92 -1.13 8.94
CA ARG A 111 -6.65 -0.84 9.60
C ARG A 111 -6.77 -0.97 11.11
N SER A 112 -5.94 -1.81 11.71
CA SER A 112 -5.82 -1.99 13.15
C SER A 112 -4.77 -1.05 13.73
N ARG A 113 -5.15 -0.23 14.72
CA ARG A 113 -4.25 0.71 15.38
C ARG A 113 -3.41 0.04 16.47
N TRP A 114 -2.18 0.49 16.63
CA TRP A 114 -1.28 0.09 17.72
C TRP A 114 -0.34 1.26 18.08
N ALA A 115 0.45 1.12 19.15
CA ALA A 115 1.24 2.21 19.70
C ALA A 115 2.20 2.88 18.69
N GLY A 116 2.71 2.12 17.71
CA GLY A 116 3.62 2.64 16.68
C GLY A 116 2.96 3.00 15.35
N GLY A 117 1.67 2.74 15.14
CA GLY A 117 1.01 3.05 13.87
C GLY A 117 -0.25 2.24 13.56
N VAL A 118 -0.38 1.87 12.28
CA VAL A 118 -1.49 1.08 11.75
C VAL A 118 -0.99 -0.11 10.95
N ASP A 119 -1.73 -1.22 11.06
CA ASP A 119 -1.52 -2.44 10.28
C ASP A 119 -2.76 -2.74 9.44
N SER A 120 -2.56 -3.20 8.22
CA SER A 120 -3.61 -3.70 7.32
C SER A 120 -3.10 -4.93 6.56
N GLU A 121 -3.95 -5.51 5.72
CA GLU A 121 -3.68 -6.63 4.81
C GLU A 121 -4.30 -6.23 3.47
N ASP A 122 -3.52 -6.30 2.39
CA ASP A 122 -3.92 -5.84 1.06
C ASP A 122 -4.97 -6.77 0.43
N HIS A 123 -5.88 -6.30 -0.41
CA HIS A 123 -6.88 -7.17 -1.07
C HIS A 123 -6.60 -7.35 -2.56
N PHE A 124 -5.39 -7.03 -3.03
CA PHE A 124 -4.89 -7.14 -4.41
C PHE A 124 -5.58 -6.20 -5.41
N LEU A 125 -6.92 -6.21 -5.44
CA LEU A 125 -7.72 -5.44 -6.38
C LEU A 125 -7.72 -3.96 -6.01
N ASP A 126 -7.45 -3.10 -6.99
CA ASP A 126 -7.36 -1.65 -6.80
C ASP A 126 -8.20 -0.87 -7.81
N ILE A 127 -8.44 0.41 -7.53
CA ILE A 127 -9.15 1.32 -8.44
C ILE A 127 -8.32 2.58 -8.68
N ALA A 128 -8.10 2.93 -9.95
CA ALA A 128 -7.63 4.25 -10.32
C ALA A 128 -8.80 5.16 -10.67
N VAL A 129 -8.86 6.34 -10.05
CA VAL A 129 -9.82 7.41 -10.40
C VAL A 129 -9.05 8.63 -10.89
N HIS A 130 -9.34 9.08 -12.10
CA HIS A 130 -8.66 10.19 -12.74
C HIS A 130 -9.35 11.55 -12.44
N PRO A 131 -8.67 12.69 -12.67
CA PRO A 131 -9.21 14.02 -12.39
C PRO A 131 -10.52 14.33 -13.14
N ASP A 132 -10.72 13.74 -14.31
CA ASP A 132 -11.95 13.83 -15.11
C ASP A 132 -13.08 12.92 -14.61
N ARG A 133 -12.87 12.22 -13.49
CA ARG A 133 -13.76 11.26 -12.82
C ARG A 133 -13.96 9.93 -13.57
N SER A 134 -13.24 9.71 -14.65
CA SER A 134 -13.12 8.36 -15.21
C SER A 134 -12.41 7.45 -14.22
N TRP A 135 -12.76 6.16 -14.22
CA TRP A 135 -12.16 5.18 -13.34
C TRP A 135 -11.97 3.84 -14.04
N LYS A 136 -11.05 3.03 -13.52
CA LYS A 136 -10.82 1.66 -13.97
C LYS A 136 -10.33 0.78 -12.82
N TRP A 137 -10.61 -0.51 -12.92
CA TRP A 137 -9.93 -1.52 -12.12
C TRP A 137 -8.45 -1.60 -12.47
N LEU A 138 -7.66 -2.00 -11.49
CA LEU A 138 -6.26 -2.35 -11.57
C LEU A 138 -6.08 -3.73 -10.93
N ASP A 139 -5.13 -4.50 -11.44
CA ASP A 139 -4.69 -5.77 -10.85
C ASP A 139 -5.84 -6.80 -10.68
N GLU A 140 -6.79 -6.79 -11.64
CA GLU A 140 -7.88 -7.79 -11.72
C GLU A 140 -7.35 -9.21 -11.92
N ASP A 141 -6.22 -9.35 -12.62
CA ASP A 141 -5.52 -10.62 -12.82
C ASP A 141 -4.85 -11.12 -11.54
N GLU A 142 -4.24 -10.21 -10.76
CA GLU A 142 -3.71 -10.52 -9.43
C GLU A 142 -4.78 -11.02 -8.46
N PHE A 143 -5.99 -10.43 -8.51
CA PHE A 143 -7.10 -10.83 -7.66
C PHE A 143 -7.73 -12.18 -8.03
N ALA A 144 -7.62 -12.58 -9.31
CA ALA A 144 -8.24 -13.80 -9.82
C ALA A 144 -7.39 -15.07 -9.62
N GLU A 145 -6.10 -14.91 -9.35
CA GLU A 145 -5.11 -15.99 -9.13
C GLU A 145 -5.14 -16.55 -7.71
#